data_AF-A0A158I306-F1
#
_entry.id   AF-A0A158I306-F1
#
_cell.length_a   1.000
_cell.length_b   1.000
_cell.length_c   1.000
_cell.angle_alpha   90.00
_cell.angle_beta   90.00
_cell.angle_gamma   90.00
#
_symmetry.space_group_name_H-M   'P 1'
#
loop_
_entity.id
_entity.type
_entity.pdbx_description
1 polymer ?
#
loop_
_entity_poly.entity_id
_entity_poly.type
_entity_poly.pdbx_seq_one_letter_code
_entity_poly.pdbx_strand_id
1 'polypeptide(L)'
;MTKALAAACLSMIAFGANAATIDSIISPTRIVIDDGVKRAIVELPGEPVYACGLKRFLAWANRFEGQSVESTASGVALSIDGSPVSVESLFVKAGWLRPATLTDDAQASITERRGGWSCASAQAPFDAMHTSVDPKILAGIALNESAYNGRAWPWTLNVAGRGFFFRTREDAYRAVRYLISNGRSNFDVGIMQVNWGYHGKRFASAWDALAPATNIRVAEDILNENYRLTHSAVKAVAYYHSANPAPGREYLARFVKHLSQIERGL
;
A
#
# COMPACT_ATOMS: atom_id res chain seq x y z
N MET A 1 -27.44 13.49 22.69
CA MET A 1 -27.51 12.22 21.94
C MET A 1 -26.16 11.54 22.04
N THR A 2 -26.03 10.63 22.99
CA THR A 2 -24.80 9.92 23.36
C THR A 2 -24.50 8.85 22.31
N LYS A 3 -23.35 8.97 21.63
CA LYS A 3 -22.82 7.91 20.76
C LYS A 3 -22.31 6.79 21.67
N ALA A 4 -22.97 5.63 21.62
CA ALA A 4 -22.49 4.42 22.28
C ALA A 4 -21.17 4.00 21.63
N LEU A 5 -20.09 3.91 22.42
CA LEU A 5 -18.90 3.17 22.04
C LEU A 5 -19.28 1.69 22.00
N ALA A 6 -19.27 1.09 20.81
CA ALA A 6 -19.25 -0.35 20.69
C ALA A 6 -17.86 -0.84 21.14
N ALA A 7 -17.80 -1.37 22.36
CA ALA A 7 -16.63 -2.12 22.81
C ALA A 7 -16.56 -3.41 21.98
N ALA A 8 -15.55 -3.54 21.14
CA ALA A 8 -15.21 -4.81 20.53
C ALA A 8 -14.71 -5.74 21.65
N CYS A 9 -15.57 -6.64 22.12
CA CYS A 9 -15.16 -7.73 22.99
C CYS A 9 -14.26 -8.67 22.17
N LEU A 10 -12.93 -8.50 22.26
CA LEU A 10 -12.01 -9.58 21.92
C LEU A 10 -12.17 -10.66 22.99
N SER A 11 -12.90 -11.74 22.67
CA SER A 11 -12.87 -12.95 23.48
C SER A 11 -11.47 -13.55 23.37
N MET A 12 -10.69 -13.49 24.46
CA MET A 12 -9.45 -14.27 24.55
C MET A 12 -9.82 -15.75 24.53
N ILE A 13 -9.52 -16.42 23.42
CA ILE A 13 -9.70 -17.87 23.30
C ILE A 13 -8.51 -18.50 24.02
N ALA A 14 -8.73 -19.02 25.22
CA ALA A 14 -7.77 -19.90 25.88
C ALA A 14 -7.91 -21.31 25.29
N PHE A 15 -6.90 -21.77 24.55
CA PHE A 15 -6.84 -23.14 24.05
C PHE A 15 -6.24 -24.08 25.12
N GLY A 16 -6.70 -25.33 25.14
CA GLY A 16 -6.24 -26.36 26.09
C GLY A 16 -4.79 -26.80 25.86
N ALA A 17 -4.31 -27.77 26.64
CA ALA A 17 -2.91 -28.25 26.65
C ALA A 17 -2.42 -28.90 25.34
N ASN A 18 -3.29 -29.08 24.34
CA ASN A 18 -2.93 -29.54 23.00
C ASN A 18 -2.62 -28.35 22.09
N ALA A 19 -1.63 -28.49 21.22
CA ALA A 19 -1.32 -27.46 20.23
C ALA A 19 -2.50 -27.29 19.28
N ALA A 20 -3.18 -26.14 19.35
CA ALA A 20 -4.25 -25.80 18.43
C ALA A 20 -3.72 -25.71 17.00
N THR A 21 -4.54 -26.02 16.01
CA THR A 21 -4.18 -26.00 14.59
C THR A 21 -5.21 -25.24 13.76
N ILE A 22 -4.80 -24.71 12.61
CA ILE A 22 -5.75 -24.21 11.61
C ILE A 22 -6.42 -25.42 10.96
N ASP A 23 -7.66 -25.70 11.30
CA ASP A 23 -8.44 -26.77 10.69
C ASP A 23 -8.84 -26.42 9.24
N SER A 24 -9.32 -25.19 9.03
CA SER A 24 -9.71 -24.72 7.70
C SER A 24 -9.68 -23.20 7.60
N ILE A 25 -9.51 -22.68 6.38
CA ILE A 25 -9.58 -21.24 6.11
C ILE A 25 -10.82 -20.94 5.28
N ILE A 26 -11.72 -20.13 5.82
CA ILE A 26 -13.01 -19.79 5.19
C ILE A 26 -12.85 -18.56 4.29
N SER A 27 -12.16 -17.54 4.78
CA SER A 27 -11.98 -16.25 4.11
C SER A 27 -10.74 -15.51 4.63
N PRO A 28 -10.33 -14.38 4.01
CA PRO A 28 -9.24 -13.57 4.54
C PRO A 28 -9.48 -13.03 5.95
N THR A 29 -10.73 -13.06 6.44
CA THR A 29 -11.10 -12.58 7.78
C THR A 29 -11.59 -13.68 8.70
N ARG A 30 -11.71 -14.94 8.25
CA ARG A 30 -12.30 -16.02 9.05
C ARG A 30 -11.52 -17.32 8.86
N ILE A 31 -10.96 -17.81 9.96
CA ILE A 31 -10.25 -19.09 10.03
C ILE A 31 -10.91 -19.97 11.09
N VAL A 32 -10.88 -21.29 10.89
CA VAL A 32 -11.33 -22.27 11.88
C VAL A 32 -10.11 -22.83 12.58
N ILE A 33 -10.10 -22.73 13.90
CA ILE A 33 -9.08 -23.33 14.76
C ILE A 33 -9.67 -24.54 15.49
N ASP A 34 -8.91 -25.61 15.57
CA ASP A 34 -9.22 -26.83 16.31
C ASP A 34 -8.11 -27.14 17.32
N ASP A 35 -8.46 -27.28 18.60
CA ASP A 35 -7.56 -27.69 19.69
C ASP A 35 -7.69 -29.17 20.08
N GLY A 36 -8.43 -29.96 19.29
CA GLY A 36 -8.74 -31.36 19.55
C GLY A 36 -9.91 -31.57 20.51
N VAL A 37 -10.42 -30.50 21.14
CA VAL A 37 -11.59 -30.54 22.03
C VAL A 37 -12.71 -29.65 21.48
N LYS A 38 -12.37 -28.50 20.90
CA LYS A 38 -13.29 -27.50 20.39
C LYS A 38 -12.81 -26.95 19.05
N ARG A 39 -13.77 -26.82 18.13
CA ARG A 39 -13.62 -26.02 16.90
C ARG A 39 -14.23 -24.65 17.08
N ALA A 40 -13.49 -23.60 16.72
CA ALA A 40 -13.93 -22.23 16.83
C ALA A 40 -13.57 -21.42 15.59
N ILE A 41 -14.46 -20.52 15.18
CA ILE A 41 -14.15 -19.52 14.16
C ILE A 41 -13.44 -18.36 14.83
N VAL A 42 -12.27 -18.01 14.31
CA VAL A 42 -11.52 -16.82 14.68
C VAL A 42 -11.72 -15.78 13.58
N GLU A 43 -12.12 -14.58 13.98
CA GLU A 43 -12.23 -13.44 13.09
C GLU A 43 -10.97 -12.59 13.15
N LEU A 44 -10.34 -12.37 11.99
CA LEU A 44 -9.19 -11.48 11.87
C LEU A 44 -9.70 -10.05 11.62
N PRO A 45 -9.14 -9.04 12.29
CA PRO A 45 -9.57 -7.65 12.10
C PRO A 45 -9.19 -7.14 10.70
N GLY A 46 -10.06 -6.31 10.11
CA GLY A 46 -9.84 -5.69 8.80
C GLY A 46 -10.84 -6.11 7.73
N GLU A 47 -10.59 -5.69 6.50
CA GLU A 47 -11.43 -5.94 5.33
C GLU A 47 -10.78 -6.96 4.38
N PRO A 48 -11.54 -7.94 3.87
CA PRO A 48 -11.00 -8.93 2.94
C PRO A 48 -10.75 -8.32 1.54
N VAL A 49 -9.62 -8.68 0.93
CA VAL A 49 -9.26 -8.21 -0.42
C VAL A 49 -9.64 -9.26 -1.46
N TYR A 50 -10.84 -9.14 -2.02
CA TYR A 50 -11.40 -10.10 -2.97
C TYR A 50 -11.25 -9.73 -4.45
N ALA A 51 -10.43 -8.75 -4.81
CA ALA A 51 -10.32 -8.33 -6.22
C ALA A 51 -9.94 -9.50 -7.17
N CYS A 52 -9.18 -10.49 -6.69
CA CYS A 52 -8.89 -11.74 -7.42
C CYS A 52 -9.88 -12.89 -7.18
N GLY A 53 -10.88 -12.70 -6.32
CA GLY A 53 -11.88 -13.69 -5.94
C GLY A 53 -11.44 -14.66 -4.84
N LEU A 54 -12.43 -15.22 -4.13
CA LEU A 54 -12.23 -16.13 -3.00
C LEU A 54 -11.43 -17.40 -3.37
N LYS A 55 -11.67 -17.97 -4.56
CA LYS A 55 -10.97 -19.19 -5.02
C LYS A 55 -9.44 -19.02 -5.06
N ARG A 56 -8.96 -17.85 -5.53
CA ARG A 56 -7.51 -17.57 -5.58
C ARG A 56 -6.93 -17.38 -4.19
N PHE A 57 -7.68 -16.75 -3.29
CA PHE A 57 -7.30 -16.64 -1.89
C PHE A 57 -7.18 -18.03 -1.24
N LEU A 58 -8.19 -18.89 -1.36
CA LEU A 58 -8.19 -20.23 -0.75
C LEU A 58 -7.05 -21.11 -1.29
N ALA A 59 -6.79 -21.04 -2.60
CA ALA A 59 -5.67 -21.76 -3.21
C ALA A 59 -4.29 -21.30 -2.68
N TRP A 60 -4.16 -20.03 -2.28
CA TRP A 60 -2.97 -19.54 -1.59
C TRP A 60 -2.97 -19.97 -0.11
N ALA A 61 -4.11 -19.84 0.57
CA ALA A 61 -4.21 -20.01 2.02
C ALA A 61 -4.09 -21.48 2.49
N ASN A 62 -4.43 -22.46 1.64
CA ASN A 62 -4.45 -23.89 1.99
C ASN A 62 -3.17 -24.41 2.66
N ARG A 63 -2.00 -23.82 2.38
CA ARG A 63 -0.71 -24.19 2.97
C ARG A 63 -0.65 -24.02 4.49
N PHE A 64 -1.58 -23.26 5.06
CA PHE A 64 -1.67 -23.00 6.48
C PHE A 64 -2.55 -24.01 7.22
N GLU A 65 -3.37 -24.79 6.52
CA GLU A 65 -4.20 -25.83 7.14
C GLU A 65 -3.29 -26.90 7.76
N GLY A 66 -3.63 -27.34 8.97
CA GLY A 66 -2.84 -28.25 9.82
C GLY A 66 -1.66 -27.61 10.55
N GLN A 67 -1.33 -26.34 10.29
CA GLN A 67 -0.25 -25.66 11.01
C GLN A 67 -0.64 -25.35 12.45
N SER A 68 0.32 -25.52 13.37
CA SER A 68 0.13 -25.18 14.78
C SER A 68 0.02 -23.68 14.98
N VAL A 69 -0.89 -23.31 15.86
CA VAL A 69 -1.15 -21.93 16.23
C VAL A 69 -1.15 -21.74 17.75
N GLU A 70 -0.85 -20.51 18.15
CA GLU A 70 -1.01 -20.04 19.51
C GLU A 70 -1.92 -18.81 19.53
N SER A 71 -2.71 -18.71 20.61
CA SER A 71 -3.45 -17.49 20.90
C SER A 71 -2.49 -16.39 21.32
N THR A 72 -2.69 -15.20 20.77
CA THR A 72 -1.97 -13.99 21.16
C THR A 72 -2.97 -12.94 21.63
N ALA A 73 -2.47 -11.88 22.26
CA ALA A 73 -3.31 -10.75 22.68
C ALA A 73 -4.03 -10.07 21.50
N SER A 74 -3.51 -10.23 20.27
CA SER A 74 -4.01 -9.62 19.04
C SER A 74 -4.69 -10.61 18.08
N GLY A 75 -4.90 -11.86 18.48
CA GLY A 75 -5.57 -12.87 17.67
C GLY A 75 -4.84 -14.21 17.69
N VAL A 76 -4.44 -14.69 16.51
CA VAL A 76 -3.81 -16.01 16.34
C VAL A 76 -2.50 -15.86 15.59
N ALA A 77 -1.48 -16.58 16.05
CA ALA A 77 -0.17 -16.64 15.40
C ALA A 77 0.20 -18.07 15.02
N LEU A 78 0.84 -18.23 13.85
CA LEU A 78 1.47 -19.46 13.42
C LEU A 78 2.86 -19.58 14.04
N SER A 79 3.27 -20.78 14.40
CA SER A 79 4.68 -21.03 14.74
C SER A 79 5.48 -21.28 13.46
N ILE A 80 6.33 -20.33 13.07
CA ILE A 80 7.23 -20.44 11.91
C ILE A 80 8.65 -20.38 12.43
N ASP A 81 9.43 -21.44 12.18
CA ASP A 81 10.82 -21.59 12.67
C ASP A 81 10.95 -21.34 14.19
N GLY A 82 9.95 -21.77 14.96
CA GLY A 82 9.89 -21.60 16.42
C GLY A 82 9.54 -20.18 16.88
N SER A 83 9.25 -19.26 15.96
CA SER A 83 8.83 -17.89 16.26
C SER A 83 7.36 -17.68 15.93
N PRO A 84 6.59 -16.99 16.79
CA PRO A 84 5.19 -16.71 16.49
C PRO A 84 5.05 -15.61 15.45
N VAL A 85 4.25 -15.89 14.43
CA VAL A 85 3.96 -14.95 13.34
C VAL A 85 2.45 -14.76 13.23
N SER A 86 1.99 -13.53 13.45
CA SER A 86 0.57 -13.17 13.35
C SER A 86 -0.02 -13.54 11.98
N VAL A 87 -1.13 -14.28 12.00
CA VAL A 87 -1.88 -14.64 10.79
C VAL A 87 -2.41 -13.39 10.09
N GLU A 88 -2.87 -12.40 10.86
CA GLU A 88 -3.28 -11.09 10.33
C GLU A 88 -2.14 -10.44 9.54
N SER A 89 -0.95 -10.32 10.16
CA SER A 89 0.21 -9.68 9.51
C SER A 89 0.65 -10.44 8.25
N LEU A 90 0.58 -11.78 8.26
CA LEU A 90 0.85 -12.59 7.07
C LEU A 90 -0.13 -12.30 5.94
N PHE A 91 -1.42 -12.18 6.25
CA PHE A 91 -2.46 -11.94 5.26
C PHE A 91 -2.39 -10.50 4.71
N VAL A 92 -2.06 -9.53 5.56
CA VAL A 92 -1.79 -8.14 5.15
C VAL A 92 -0.59 -8.08 4.23
N LYS A 93 0.56 -8.63 4.63
CA LYS A 93 1.80 -8.62 3.84
C LYS A 93 1.64 -9.29 2.48
N ALA A 94 0.81 -10.34 2.42
CA ALA A 94 0.49 -11.05 1.19
C ALA A 94 -0.58 -10.37 0.32
N GLY A 95 -1.27 -9.34 0.82
CA GLY A 95 -2.27 -8.58 0.07
C GLY A 95 -3.64 -9.24 0.01
N TRP A 96 -4.03 -9.98 1.04
CA TRP A 96 -5.36 -10.62 1.16
C TRP A 96 -6.25 -9.97 2.22
N LEU A 97 -5.67 -9.19 3.13
CA LEU A 97 -6.37 -8.49 4.20
C LEU A 97 -5.94 -7.02 4.22
N ARG A 98 -6.90 -6.11 4.34
CA ARG A 98 -6.65 -4.67 4.53
C ARG A 98 -6.93 -4.33 6.00
N PRO A 99 -5.92 -3.94 6.80
CA PRO A 99 -6.15 -3.52 8.17
C PRO A 99 -6.85 -2.16 8.22
N ALA A 100 -7.49 -1.83 9.35
CA ALA A 100 -8.16 -0.54 9.54
C ALA A 100 -7.17 0.64 9.44
N THR A 101 -5.96 0.46 9.97
CA THR A 101 -4.85 1.42 9.85
C THR A 101 -3.80 0.85 8.91
N LEU A 102 -3.45 1.58 7.85
CA LEU A 102 -2.50 1.12 6.85
C LEU A 102 -1.06 1.14 7.38
N THR A 103 -0.60 -0.03 7.84
CA THR A 103 0.81 -0.29 8.18
C THR A 103 1.72 -0.21 6.94
N ASP A 104 3.03 -0.20 7.15
CA ASP A 104 4.02 -0.26 6.04
C ASP A 104 3.80 -1.47 5.13
N ASP A 105 3.52 -2.65 5.70
CA ASP A 105 3.20 -3.87 4.95
C ASP A 105 1.88 -3.75 4.17
N ALA A 106 0.86 -3.10 4.75
CA ALA A 106 -0.40 -2.85 4.04
C ALA A 106 -0.17 -1.93 2.84
N GLN A 107 0.52 -0.81 3.03
CA GLN A 107 0.84 0.13 1.95
C GLN A 107 1.66 -0.53 0.84
N ALA A 108 2.67 -1.32 1.20
CA ALA A 108 3.48 -2.09 0.26
C ALA A 108 2.63 -3.12 -0.51
N SER A 109 1.80 -3.90 0.19
CA SER A 109 0.98 -4.94 -0.46
C SER A 109 0.00 -4.37 -1.50
N ILE A 110 -0.58 -3.20 -1.21
CA ILE A 110 -1.51 -2.48 -2.10
C ILE A 110 -0.75 -1.97 -3.33
N THR A 111 0.35 -1.24 -3.14
CA THR A 111 1.10 -0.58 -4.22
C THR A 111 1.90 -1.54 -5.09
N GLU A 112 2.43 -2.62 -4.50
CA GLU A 112 3.08 -3.71 -5.25
C GLU A 112 2.07 -4.66 -5.90
N ARG A 113 0.77 -4.49 -5.61
CA ARG A 113 -0.33 -5.32 -6.12
C ARG A 113 -0.15 -6.81 -5.78
N ARG A 114 0.17 -7.11 -4.51
CA ARG A 114 0.31 -8.49 -4.01
C ARG A 114 -1.05 -9.13 -3.78
N GLY A 115 -1.13 -10.46 -3.87
CA GLY A 115 -2.32 -11.23 -3.53
C GLY A 115 -3.57 -10.75 -4.28
N GLY A 116 -4.62 -10.41 -3.53
CA GLY A 116 -5.88 -9.91 -4.08
C GLY A 116 -5.70 -8.61 -4.87
N TRP A 117 -4.79 -7.73 -4.45
CA TRP A 117 -4.52 -6.47 -5.14
C TRP A 117 -3.96 -6.65 -6.56
N SER A 118 -3.45 -7.83 -6.92
CA SER A 118 -2.98 -8.13 -8.28
C SER A 118 -4.07 -7.95 -9.34
N CYS A 119 -5.33 -8.21 -8.99
CA CYS A 119 -6.49 -8.05 -9.87
C CYS A 119 -7.27 -6.74 -9.63
N ALA A 120 -6.82 -5.89 -8.70
CA ALA A 120 -7.47 -4.59 -8.45
C ALA A 120 -7.19 -3.59 -9.58
N SER A 121 -7.91 -2.47 -9.62
CA SER A 121 -7.61 -1.39 -10.57
C SER A 121 -6.25 -0.74 -10.26
N ALA A 122 -5.62 -0.07 -11.23
CA ALA A 122 -4.44 0.75 -10.96
C ALA A 122 -4.73 1.95 -10.02
N GLN A 123 -6.00 2.33 -9.87
CA GLN A 123 -6.45 3.39 -8.97
C GLN A 123 -6.49 2.94 -7.49
N ALA A 124 -6.56 1.64 -7.21
CA ALA A 124 -6.77 1.11 -5.87
C ALA A 124 -5.79 1.65 -4.78
N PRO A 125 -4.48 1.84 -5.05
CA PRO A 125 -3.60 2.47 -4.06
C PRO A 125 -4.00 3.90 -3.69
N PHE A 126 -4.50 4.66 -4.66
CA PHE A 126 -4.90 6.05 -4.48
C PHE A 126 -6.27 6.14 -3.82
N ASP A 127 -7.21 5.24 -4.16
CA ASP A 127 -8.47 5.12 -3.43
C ASP A 127 -8.24 4.83 -1.93
N ALA A 128 -7.21 4.05 -1.62
CA ALA A 128 -6.89 3.68 -0.25
C ALA A 128 -6.18 4.78 0.56
N MET A 129 -5.56 5.77 -0.10
CA MET A 129 -4.58 6.67 0.54
C MET A 129 -4.77 8.17 0.23
N HIS A 130 -5.64 8.54 -0.71
CA HIS A 130 -5.91 9.95 -1.01
C HIS A 130 -6.62 10.67 0.14
N THR A 131 -6.50 11.99 0.15
CA THR A 131 -7.14 12.83 1.17
C THR A 131 -7.91 14.01 0.60
N SER A 132 -7.45 14.57 -0.53
CA SER A 132 -7.98 15.83 -1.06
C SER A 132 -8.02 15.91 -2.59
N VAL A 133 -7.17 15.16 -3.29
CA VAL A 133 -7.16 15.08 -4.75
C VAL A 133 -7.90 13.83 -5.19
N ASP A 134 -8.59 13.91 -6.33
CA ASP A 134 -9.26 12.76 -6.94
C ASP A 134 -8.24 11.61 -7.17
N PRO A 135 -8.52 10.38 -6.66
CA PRO A 135 -7.67 9.21 -6.85
C PRO A 135 -7.26 8.94 -8.29
N LYS A 136 -8.15 9.23 -9.24
CA LYS A 136 -7.92 9.03 -10.67
C LYS A 136 -6.87 9.98 -11.22
N ILE A 137 -6.87 11.23 -10.76
CA ILE A 137 -5.83 12.21 -11.09
C ILE A 137 -4.49 11.74 -10.52
N LEU A 138 -4.47 11.31 -9.25
CA LEU A 138 -3.25 10.80 -8.61
C LEU A 138 -2.71 9.57 -9.34
N ALA A 139 -3.58 8.62 -9.70
CA ALA A 139 -3.21 7.44 -10.48
C ALA A 139 -2.62 7.79 -11.85
N GLY A 140 -3.24 8.74 -12.56
CA GLY A 140 -2.74 9.22 -13.85
C GLY A 140 -1.36 9.88 -13.75
N ILE A 141 -1.11 10.67 -12.69
CA ILE A 141 0.20 11.27 -12.43
C ILE A 141 1.21 10.16 -12.10
N ALA A 142 0.89 9.28 -11.16
CA ALA A 142 1.81 8.23 -10.74
C ALA A 142 2.21 7.27 -11.87
N LEU A 143 1.31 6.98 -12.81
CA LEU A 143 1.63 6.22 -14.02
C LEU A 143 2.56 6.97 -14.97
N ASN A 144 2.49 8.31 -15.01
CA ASN A 144 3.41 9.10 -15.82
C ASN A 144 4.80 9.18 -15.16
N GLU A 145 4.84 9.17 -13.83
CA GLU A 145 6.03 9.42 -13.02
C GLU A 145 6.81 8.14 -12.68
N SER A 146 6.14 7.08 -12.24
CA SER A 146 6.77 5.88 -11.68
C SER A 146 6.32 4.57 -12.33
N ALA A 147 5.83 4.61 -13.57
CA ALA A 147 5.40 3.39 -14.27
C ALA A 147 6.56 2.39 -14.46
N TYR A 148 6.33 1.18 -13.97
CA TYR A 148 7.20 0.02 -14.17
C TYR A 148 6.33 -1.21 -14.40
N ASN A 149 6.51 -1.91 -15.54
CA ASN A 149 5.67 -3.05 -15.91
C ASN A 149 4.15 -2.76 -15.83
N GLY A 150 3.74 -1.57 -16.29
CA GLY A 150 2.33 -1.16 -16.38
C GLY A 150 1.67 -0.72 -15.08
N ARG A 151 2.43 -0.51 -13.99
CA ARG A 151 1.90 -0.02 -12.71
C ARG A 151 2.79 1.08 -12.13
N ALA A 152 2.20 2.00 -11.37
CA ALA A 152 2.98 2.96 -10.56
C ALA A 152 3.74 2.19 -9.47
N TRP A 153 5.07 2.24 -9.49
CA TRP A 153 5.89 1.44 -8.61
C TRP A 153 6.42 2.28 -7.43
N PRO A 154 6.16 1.87 -6.17
CA PRO A 154 6.43 2.71 -5.00
C PRO A 154 7.92 2.88 -4.70
N TRP A 155 8.75 1.91 -5.07
CA TRP A 155 10.18 1.89 -4.77
C TRP A 155 10.98 2.43 -5.96
N THR A 156 10.55 3.59 -6.47
CA THR A 156 11.14 4.23 -7.65
C THR A 156 11.94 5.45 -7.25
N LEU A 157 13.15 5.59 -7.80
CA LEU A 157 13.92 6.83 -7.76
C LEU A 157 14.22 7.30 -9.18
N ASN A 158 14.15 8.61 -9.41
CA ASN A 158 14.71 9.22 -10.61
C ASN A 158 15.91 10.08 -10.22
N VAL A 159 17.10 9.73 -10.70
CA VAL A 159 18.34 10.44 -10.36
C VAL A 159 18.86 11.15 -11.60
N ALA A 160 18.58 12.45 -11.70
CA ALA A 160 18.93 13.29 -12.86
C ALA A 160 18.49 12.70 -14.22
N GLY A 161 17.22 12.30 -14.31
CA GLY A 161 16.61 11.78 -15.53
C GLY A 161 16.71 10.26 -15.70
N ARG A 162 17.45 9.57 -14.83
CA ARG A 162 17.60 8.10 -14.87
C ARG A 162 16.72 7.45 -13.81
N GLY A 163 15.74 6.65 -14.25
CA GLY A 163 14.89 5.84 -13.38
C GLY A 163 15.61 4.62 -12.80
N PHE A 164 15.35 4.34 -11.53
CA PHE A 164 15.79 3.17 -10.78
C PHE A 164 14.58 2.56 -10.07
N PHE A 165 14.33 1.28 -10.31
CA PHE A 165 13.18 0.55 -9.76
C PHE A 165 13.69 -0.55 -8.83
N PHE A 166 13.46 -0.38 -7.54
CA PHE A 166 13.94 -1.31 -6.51
C PHE A 166 12.89 -2.35 -6.17
N ARG A 167 13.30 -3.53 -5.68
CA ARG A 167 12.34 -4.57 -5.33
C ARG A 167 11.62 -4.29 -4.01
N THR A 168 12.31 -3.65 -3.06
CA THR A 168 11.76 -3.36 -1.74
C THR A 168 12.02 -1.91 -1.32
N ARG A 169 11.28 -1.45 -0.31
CA ARG A 169 11.48 -0.14 0.31
C ARG A 169 12.88 0.02 0.89
N GLU A 170 13.41 -1.02 1.51
CA GLU A 170 14.75 -1.02 2.13
C GLU A 170 15.83 -0.81 1.09
N ASP A 171 15.72 -1.46 -0.07
CA ASP A 171 16.66 -1.30 -1.18
C ASP A 171 16.66 0.15 -1.69
N ALA A 172 15.46 0.71 -1.93
CA ALA A 172 15.30 2.11 -2.32
C ALA A 172 15.82 3.07 -1.24
N TYR A 173 15.54 2.78 0.03
CA TYR A 173 15.99 3.60 1.15
C TYR A 173 17.52 3.64 1.26
N ARG A 174 18.20 2.50 1.09
CA ARG A 174 19.67 2.47 1.04
C ARG A 174 20.22 3.36 -0.09
N ALA A 175 19.58 3.34 -1.26
CA ALA A 175 19.94 4.21 -2.37
C ALA A 175 19.70 5.70 -2.03
N VAL A 176 18.56 6.06 -1.44
CA VAL A 176 18.28 7.44 -0.99
C VAL A 176 19.32 7.92 0.03
N ARG A 177 19.67 7.08 1.01
CA ARG A 177 20.68 7.40 2.02
C ARG A 177 22.06 7.64 1.39
N TYR A 178 22.43 6.82 0.41
CA TYR A 178 23.66 7.02 -0.36
C TYR A 178 23.67 8.34 -1.12
N LEU A 179 22.57 8.71 -1.78
CA LEU A 179 22.47 9.99 -2.50
C LEU A 179 22.63 11.18 -1.55
N ILE A 180 21.92 11.15 -0.41
CA ILE A 180 21.99 12.20 0.61
C ILE A 180 23.39 12.33 1.21
N SER A 181 24.04 11.20 1.55
CA SER A 181 25.39 11.24 2.14
C SER A 181 26.46 11.78 1.19
N ASN A 182 26.20 11.71 -0.12
CA ASN A 182 27.06 12.28 -1.16
C ASN A 182 26.63 13.71 -1.56
N GLY A 183 25.78 14.36 -0.76
CA GLY A 183 25.35 15.75 -1.00
C GLY A 183 24.44 15.94 -2.20
N ARG A 184 23.91 14.86 -2.79
CA ARG A 184 23.01 14.94 -3.94
C ARG A 184 21.59 15.25 -3.47
N SER A 185 20.99 16.28 -4.05
CA SER A 185 19.59 16.67 -3.78
C SER A 185 18.69 16.59 -5.01
N ASN A 186 19.25 16.59 -6.22
CA ASN A 186 18.48 16.48 -7.46
C ASN A 186 18.14 15.02 -7.77
N PHE A 187 17.10 14.51 -7.12
CA PHE A 187 16.47 13.23 -7.41
C PHE A 187 15.02 13.22 -6.95
N ASP A 188 14.19 12.40 -7.57
CA ASP A 188 12.79 12.21 -7.24
C ASP A 188 12.60 10.87 -6.50
N VAL A 189 11.64 10.84 -5.57
CA VAL A 189 11.43 9.68 -4.69
C VAL A 189 9.96 9.24 -4.64
N GLY A 190 9.77 7.91 -4.69
CA GLY A 190 8.51 7.26 -4.35
C GLY A 190 7.50 7.21 -5.49
N ILE A 191 6.29 6.74 -5.17
CA ILE A 191 5.22 6.46 -6.15
C ILE A 191 4.80 7.70 -6.96
N MET A 192 4.92 8.90 -6.39
CA MET A 192 4.57 10.18 -7.03
C MET A 192 5.79 10.95 -7.56
N GLN A 193 7.02 10.40 -7.43
CA GLN A 193 8.26 11.07 -7.83
C GLN A 193 8.38 12.52 -7.30
N VAL A 194 8.23 12.68 -5.98
CA VAL A 194 8.42 13.99 -5.33
C VAL A 194 9.92 14.33 -5.32
N ASN A 195 10.30 15.47 -5.90
CA ASN A 195 11.70 15.89 -5.91
C ASN A 195 12.25 16.20 -4.51
N TRP A 196 13.35 15.56 -4.15
CA TRP A 196 13.98 15.69 -2.84
C TRP A 196 14.57 17.10 -2.59
N GLY A 197 15.19 17.70 -3.60
CA GLY A 197 15.82 19.02 -3.48
C GLY A 197 14.81 20.14 -3.24
N TYR A 198 13.64 20.05 -3.87
CA TYR A 198 12.56 21.04 -3.71
C TYR A 198 11.66 20.77 -2.51
N HIS A 199 11.33 19.50 -2.25
CA HIS A 199 10.25 19.14 -1.33
C HIS A 199 10.67 18.20 -0.19
N GLY A 200 11.95 17.82 -0.09
CA GLY A 200 12.47 16.91 0.93
C GLY A 200 12.11 17.30 2.36
N LYS A 201 12.03 18.61 2.65
CA LYS A 201 11.65 19.16 3.97
C LYS A 201 10.19 18.88 4.37
N ARG A 202 9.33 18.43 3.44
CA ARG A 202 7.95 18.03 3.73
C ARG A 202 7.86 16.62 4.35
N PHE A 203 8.95 15.86 4.30
CA PHE A 203 9.04 14.53 4.89
C PHE A 203 9.77 14.61 6.25
N ALA A 204 9.29 13.83 7.22
CA ALA A 204 9.98 13.68 8.51
C ALA A 204 11.31 12.91 8.36
N SER A 205 11.38 12.01 7.37
CA SER A 205 12.60 11.27 7.05
C SER A 205 12.61 10.79 5.59
N ALA A 206 13.78 10.33 5.13
CA ALA A 206 13.90 9.64 3.84
C ALA A 206 13.13 8.30 3.81
N TRP A 207 12.91 7.67 4.97
CA TRP A 207 12.05 6.49 5.06
C TRP A 207 10.60 6.89 4.75
N ASP A 208 10.10 7.96 5.36
CA ASP A 208 8.74 8.46 5.16
C ASP A 208 8.50 8.97 3.73
N ALA A 209 9.53 9.49 3.06
CA ALA A 209 9.46 9.87 1.66
C ALA A 209 9.16 8.68 0.72
N LEU A 210 9.51 7.46 1.14
CA LEU A 210 9.17 6.22 0.44
C LEU A 210 7.84 5.61 0.91
N ALA A 211 7.24 6.04 2.03
CA ALA A 211 5.92 5.55 2.45
C ALA A 211 4.88 6.01 1.41
N PRO A 212 4.16 5.09 0.71
CA PRO A 212 3.21 5.48 -0.31
C PRO A 212 2.18 6.50 0.16
N ALA A 213 1.59 6.33 1.34
CA ALA A 213 0.58 7.25 1.87
C ALA A 213 1.17 8.66 2.12
N THR A 214 2.36 8.76 2.70
CA THR A 214 3.03 10.04 2.93
C THR A 214 3.47 10.70 1.63
N ASN A 215 3.97 9.91 0.68
CA ASN A 215 4.39 10.39 -0.64
C ASN A 215 3.20 10.95 -1.44
N ILE A 216 2.06 10.24 -1.42
CA ILE A 216 0.79 10.70 -2.01
C ILE A 216 0.33 12.00 -1.34
N ARG A 217 0.28 12.05 -0.01
CA ARG A 217 -0.14 13.27 0.72
C ARG A 217 0.69 14.50 0.36
N VAL A 218 2.02 14.34 0.27
CA VAL A 218 2.91 15.44 -0.13
C VAL A 218 2.67 15.86 -1.58
N ALA A 219 2.38 14.91 -2.48
CA ALA A 219 1.97 15.24 -3.84
C ALA A 219 0.64 15.98 -3.90
N GLU A 220 -0.35 15.59 -3.08
CA GLU A 220 -1.62 16.30 -2.94
C GLU A 220 -1.41 17.74 -2.46
N ASP A 221 -0.54 17.96 -1.46
CA ASP A 221 -0.20 19.30 -0.98
C ASP A 221 0.34 20.19 -2.10
N ILE A 222 1.27 19.66 -2.92
CA ILE A 222 1.85 20.36 -4.08
C ILE A 222 0.76 20.67 -5.13
N LEU A 223 -0.10 19.69 -5.43
CA LEU A 223 -1.20 19.88 -6.39
C LEU A 223 -2.20 20.94 -5.92
N ASN A 224 -2.53 20.94 -4.63
CA ASN A 224 -3.41 21.93 -4.02
C ASN A 224 -2.77 23.34 -4.02
N GLU A 225 -1.47 23.45 -3.76
CA GLU A 225 -0.71 24.70 -3.91
C GLU A 225 -0.77 25.22 -5.36
N ASN A 226 -0.50 24.35 -6.33
CA ASN A 226 -0.57 24.70 -7.75
C ASN A 226 -1.98 25.09 -8.17
N TYR A 227 -3.01 24.43 -7.64
CA TYR A 227 -4.41 24.77 -7.92
C TYR A 227 -4.78 26.13 -7.34
N ARG A 228 -4.34 26.46 -6.11
CA ARG A 228 -4.55 27.80 -5.52
C ARG A 228 -3.91 28.91 -6.35
N LEU A 229 -2.77 28.64 -6.98
CA LEU A 229 -2.07 29.62 -7.83
C LEU A 229 -2.72 29.78 -9.22
N THR A 230 -3.27 28.71 -9.78
CA THR A 230 -3.68 28.67 -11.19
C THR A 230 -5.19 28.66 -11.41
N HIS A 231 -5.96 28.32 -10.39
CA HIS A 231 -7.41 28.07 -10.43
C HIS A 231 -7.84 27.10 -11.54
N SER A 232 -6.97 26.16 -11.91
CA SER A 232 -7.22 25.21 -12.98
C SER A 232 -6.54 23.88 -12.66
N ALA A 233 -7.34 22.81 -12.54
CA ALA A 233 -6.81 21.48 -12.28
C ALA A 233 -5.81 21.03 -13.36
N VAL A 234 -6.07 21.33 -14.63
CA VAL A 234 -5.16 21.03 -15.75
C VAL A 234 -3.83 21.75 -15.59
N LYS A 235 -3.85 23.06 -15.27
CA LYS A 235 -2.61 23.81 -15.02
C LYS A 235 -1.90 23.32 -13.76
N ALA A 236 -2.64 22.95 -12.72
CA ALA A 236 -2.07 22.43 -11.48
C ALA A 236 -1.28 21.12 -11.71
N VAL A 237 -1.85 20.21 -12.51
CA VAL A 237 -1.20 18.96 -12.94
C VAL A 237 0.00 19.25 -13.84
N ALA A 238 -0.09 20.20 -14.77
CA ALA A 238 1.05 20.58 -15.61
C ALA A 238 2.20 21.17 -14.76
N TYR A 239 1.87 22.01 -13.78
CA TYR A 239 2.84 22.65 -12.88
C TYR A 239 3.48 21.65 -11.92
N TYR A 240 2.83 20.51 -11.64
CA TYR A 240 3.41 19.43 -10.86
C TYR A 240 4.70 18.90 -11.49
N HIS A 241 4.72 18.74 -12.81
CA HIS A 241 5.88 18.27 -13.56
C HIS A 241 6.92 19.38 -13.81
N SER A 242 6.45 20.55 -14.23
CA SER A 242 7.31 21.72 -14.43
C SER A 242 6.48 22.99 -14.44
N ALA A 243 6.92 24.01 -13.70
CA ALA A 243 6.35 25.35 -13.76
C ALA A 243 6.72 26.11 -15.06
N ASN A 244 7.57 25.53 -15.92
CA ASN A 244 7.88 26.10 -17.23
C ASN A 244 6.75 25.75 -18.23
N PRO A 245 6.17 26.71 -18.97
CA PRO A 245 5.07 26.44 -19.91
C PRO A 245 5.45 25.61 -21.15
N ALA A 246 6.73 25.51 -21.52
CA ALA A 246 7.15 24.77 -22.73
C ALA A 246 7.14 23.23 -22.58
N PRO A 247 7.59 22.60 -21.47
CA PRO A 247 7.54 21.14 -21.27
C PRO A 247 6.15 20.54 -20.96
N GLY A 248 5.14 21.37 -20.63
CA GLY A 248 3.87 20.88 -20.09
C GLY A 248 2.99 20.09 -21.07
N ARG A 249 3.15 20.26 -22.39
CA ARG A 249 2.25 19.64 -23.39
C ARG A 249 2.42 18.13 -23.51
N GLU A 250 3.66 17.64 -23.62
CA GLU A 250 3.93 16.21 -23.72
C GLU A 250 3.57 15.47 -22.42
N TYR A 251 3.88 16.10 -21.28
CA TYR A 251 3.48 15.58 -19.97
C TYR A 251 1.96 15.45 -19.87
N LEU A 252 1.21 16.51 -20.24
CA LEU A 252 -0.25 16.50 -20.20
C LEU A 252 -0.84 15.47 -21.18
N ALA A 253 -0.26 15.30 -22.37
CA ALA A 253 -0.71 14.29 -23.31
C ALA A 253 -0.56 12.86 -22.76
N ARG A 254 0.55 12.54 -22.09
CA ARG A 254 0.74 11.24 -21.42
C ARG A 254 -0.23 11.06 -20.25
N PHE A 255 -0.41 12.11 -19.44
CA PHE A 255 -1.37 12.11 -18.34
C PHE A 255 -2.80 11.85 -18.82
N VAL A 256 -3.27 12.55 -19.85
CA VAL A 256 -4.62 12.34 -20.43
C VAL A 256 -4.76 10.92 -20.97
N LYS A 257 -3.72 10.37 -21.62
CA LYS A 257 -3.72 8.97 -22.06
C LYS A 257 -3.92 8.01 -20.89
N HIS A 258 -3.24 8.23 -19.76
CA HIS A 258 -3.41 7.40 -18.56
C HIS A 258 -4.82 7.54 -17.96
N LEU A 259 -5.39 8.75 -17.91
CA LEU A 259 -6.77 8.93 -17.47
C LEU A 259 -7.77 8.12 -18.32
N SER A 260 -7.65 8.21 -19.64
CA SER A 260 -8.51 7.43 -20.56
C SER A 260 -8.26 5.92 -20.47
N GLN A 261 -7.08 5.49 -20.03
CA GLN A 261 -6.80 4.09 -19.76
C GLN A 261 -7.49 3.65 -18.46
N ILE A 262 -7.37 4.42 -17.37
CA ILE A 262 -8.02 4.14 -16.09
C ILE A 262 -9.55 4.11 -16.25
N GLU A 263 -10.14 5.01 -17.04
CA GLU A 263 -11.58 4.98 -17.38
C GLU A 263 -12.04 3.69 -18.04
N ARG A 264 -11.12 3.02 -18.74
CA ARG A 264 -11.36 1.72 -19.39
C ARG A 264 -10.92 0.54 -18.52
N GLY A 265 -10.42 0.78 -17.30
CA GLY A 265 -10.08 -0.24 -16.30
C GLY A 265 -8.63 -0.72 -16.29
N LEU A 266 -7.64 0.16 -16.51
CA LEU A 266 -6.22 -0.17 -16.69
C LEU A 266 -5.32 0.31 -15.54
#